data_AF-A0A960Q6M5-F1
#
_entry.id   AF-A0A960Q6M5-F1
#
_cell.length_a   1.000
_cell.length_b   1.000
_cell.length_c   1.000
_cell.angle_alpha   90.00
_cell.angle_beta   90.00
_cell.angle_gamma   90.00
#
_symmetry.space_group_name_H-M   'P 1'
#
loop_
_entity.id
_entity.type
_entity.pdbx_description
1 polymer ?
#
loop_
_entity_poly.entity_id
_entity_poly.type
_entity_poly.pdbx_seq_one_letter_code
_entity_poly.pdbx_strand_id
1 'polypeptide(L)'
;MYQEIHKLDDPETGKTWFAVYEYFTYASHSVLAGQTGSRFLDGFDTLQEAITAYPKADRNDHRGWEPSQMSDFPPSDFDPADAGETW
;
A
#
# COMPACT_ATOMS: atom_id res chain seq x y z
N MET A 1 -13.80 5.06 -2.73
CA MET A 1 -12.54 5.67 -2.26
C MET A 1 -12.64 5.79 -0.76
N TYR A 2 -11.64 5.35 -0.03
CA TYR A 2 -11.61 5.39 1.43
C TYR A 2 -10.21 5.80 1.89
N GLN A 3 -10.08 6.18 3.16
CA GLN A 3 -8.84 6.66 3.75
C GLN A 3 -8.45 5.78 4.92
N GLU A 4 -7.15 5.58 5.11
CA GLU A 4 -6.60 4.81 6.23
C GLU A 4 -5.43 5.55 6.87
N ILE A 5 -5.31 5.46 8.19
CA ILE A 5 -4.17 5.93 8.96
C ILE A 5 -3.32 4.73 9.34
N HIS A 6 -2.06 4.73 8.94
CA HIS A 6 -1.10 3.67 9.21
C HIS A 6 -0.03 4.15 10.19
N LYS A 7 0.24 3.35 11.21
CA LYS A 7 1.43 3.51 12.05
C LYS A 7 2.64 2.96 11.30
N LEU A 8 3.65 3.79 11.11
CA LEU A 8 4.91 3.42 10.47
C LEU A 8 6.05 3.58 11.48
N ASP A 9 6.95 2.60 11.49
CA ASP A 9 8.16 2.65 12.30
C ASP A 9 9.36 2.70 11.36
N ASP A 10 10.20 3.72 11.54
CA ASP A 10 11.42 3.87 10.77
C ASP A 10 12.56 3.09 11.45
N PRO A 11 13.05 2.00 10.84
CA PRO A 11 14.01 1.11 11.50
C PRO A 11 15.41 1.73 11.66
N GLU A 12 15.73 2.77 10.89
CA GLU A 12 17.05 3.42 10.92
C GLU A 12 17.12 4.47 12.04
N THR A 13 16.03 5.19 12.27
CA THR A 13 15.93 6.26 13.27
C THR A 13 15.19 5.83 14.55
N GLY A 14 14.48 4.71 14.52
CA GLY A 14 13.61 4.23 15.60
C GLY A 14 12.39 5.13 15.82
N LYS A 15 12.08 6.01 14.86
CA LYS A 15 10.97 6.97 14.97
C LYS A 15 9.68 6.32 14.47
N THR A 16 8.67 6.32 15.33
CA THR A 16 7.29 6.04 14.93
C THR A 16 6.64 7.32 14.39
N TRP A 17 5.92 7.21 13.28
CA TRP A 17 5.06 8.27 12.72
C TRP A 17 3.79 7.68 12.07
N PHE A 18 2.83 8.53 11.70
CA PHE A 18 1.52 8.12 11.18
C PHE A 18 1.31 8.67 9.78
N ALA A 19 1.04 7.79 8.82
CA ALA A 19 0.79 8.16 7.43
C ALA A 19 -0.69 7.97 7.08
N VAL A 20 -1.26 8.93 6.37
CA VAL A 20 -2.62 8.84 5.83
C VAL A 20 -2.55 8.48 4.36
N TYR A 21 -3.25 7.42 3.97
CA TYR A 21 -3.38 6.98 2.59
C TYR A 21 -4.82 7.07 2.13
N GLU A 22 -5.00 7.39 0.85
CA GLU A 22 -6.27 7.28 0.15
C GLU A 22 -6.23 6.10 -0.82
N TYR A 23 -7.22 5.24 -0.70
CA TYR A 23 -7.40 4.06 -1.53
C TYR A 23 -8.51 4.28 -2.53
N PHE A 24 -8.21 3.97 -3.79
CA PHE A 24 -9.11 4.18 -4.92
C PHE A 24 -9.02 3.02 -5.91
N THR A 25 -10.02 2.92 -6.78
CA THR A 25 -10.01 1.93 -7.86
C THR A 25 -9.62 2.65 -9.14
N TYR A 26 -8.66 2.10 -9.88
CA TYR A 26 -8.27 2.68 -11.17
C TYR A 26 -9.44 2.64 -12.16
N ALA A 27 -9.61 3.74 -12.89
CA ALA A 27 -10.66 3.90 -13.88
C ALA A 27 -10.51 2.90 -15.03
N SER A 28 -11.62 2.60 -15.71
CA SER A 28 -11.71 1.59 -16.78
C SER A 28 -10.79 1.81 -17.98
N HIS A 29 -10.32 3.03 -18.19
CA HIS A 29 -9.39 3.39 -19.26
C HIS A 29 -7.91 3.29 -18.85
N SER A 30 -7.62 2.90 -17.61
CA SER A 30 -6.26 2.63 -17.13
C SER A 30 -5.85 1.20 -17.44
N VAL A 31 -4.56 0.95 -17.68
CA VAL A 31 -4.00 -0.41 -17.76
C VAL A 31 -4.15 -1.19 -16.45
N LEU A 32 -4.35 -0.48 -15.33
CA LEU A 32 -4.61 -1.05 -14.01
C LEU A 32 -6.10 -1.07 -13.66
N ALA A 33 -6.99 -0.88 -14.63
CA ALA A 33 -8.45 -0.81 -14.42
C ALA A 33 -8.97 -1.92 -13.49
N GLY A 34 -9.76 -1.52 -12.50
CA GLY A 34 -10.35 -2.45 -11.51
C GLY A 34 -9.43 -2.83 -10.34
N GLN A 35 -8.13 -2.56 -10.42
CA GLN A 35 -7.22 -2.75 -9.30
C GLN A 35 -7.34 -1.62 -8.27
N THR A 36 -7.03 -1.93 -7.01
CA THR A 36 -6.93 -0.94 -5.93
C THR A 36 -5.57 -0.25 -6.00
N GLY A 37 -5.58 1.07 -6.18
CA GLY A 37 -4.42 1.93 -5.98
C GLY A 37 -4.46 2.61 -4.62
N SER A 38 -3.30 3.03 -4.14
CA SER A 38 -3.16 3.88 -2.95
C SER A 38 -2.38 5.14 -3.29
N ARG A 39 -2.68 6.22 -2.57
CA ARG A 39 -1.98 7.51 -2.67
C ARG A 39 -1.66 8.00 -1.27
N PHE A 40 -0.41 8.36 -1.02
CA PHE A 40 -0.03 9.06 0.20
C PHE A 40 -0.65 10.45 0.21
N LEU A 41 -1.36 10.79 1.30
CA LEU A 41 -1.96 12.10 1.49
C LEU A 41 -1.08 12.97 2.40
N ASP A 42 -0.77 12.48 3.60
CA ASP A 42 -0.06 13.27 4.61
C ASP A 42 0.60 12.41 5.70
N GLY A 43 1.48 13.02 6.51
CA GLY A 43 2.22 12.38 7.59
C GLY A 43 2.23 13.20 8.88
N PHE A 44 2.06 12.52 10.02
CA PHE A 44 1.96 13.14 11.34
C PHE A 44 2.88 12.44 12.35
N ASP A 45 3.36 13.18 13.34
CA ASP A 45 4.14 12.61 14.43
C ASP A 45 3.25 11.87 15.45
N THR A 46 1.99 12.28 15.59
CA THR A 46 1.05 11.65 16.52
C THR A 46 -0.25 11.18 15.86
N LEU A 47 -0.83 10.12 16.42
CA LEU A 47 -2.12 9.60 15.98
C LEU A 47 -3.24 10.63 16.15
N GLN A 48 -3.20 11.41 17.22
CA GLN A 48 -4.25 12.39 17.53
C GLN A 48 -4.29 13.50 16.48
N GLU A 49 -3.14 13.97 16.01
CA GLU A 49 -3.06 14.93 14.90
C GLU A 49 -3.64 14.34 13.61
N ALA A 50 -3.28 13.09 13.29
CA ALA A 50 -3.79 12.40 12.10
C ALA A 50 -5.32 12.23 12.13
N ILE A 51 -5.89 11.79 13.26
CA ILE A 51 -7.35 11.64 13.42
C ILE A 51 -8.05 13.00 13.35
N THR A 52 -7.45 14.06 13.90
CA THR A 52 -8.04 15.40 13.88
C THR A 52 -8.09 15.96 12.46
N ALA A 53 -7.03 15.76 11.68
CA ALA A 53 -6.96 16.19 10.29
C ALA A 53 -7.82 15.32 9.36
N TYR A 54 -7.89 14.01 9.63
CA TYR A 54 -8.61 13.03 8.82
C TYR A 54 -9.61 12.22 9.66
N PRO A 55 -10.70 12.84 10.15
CA PRO A 55 -11.63 12.20 11.09
C PRO A 55 -12.47 11.07 10.48
N LYS A 56 -12.39 10.89 9.15
CA LYS A 56 -13.09 9.82 8.41
C LYS A 56 -12.16 8.67 8.00
N ALA A 57 -10.86 8.79 8.25
CA ALA A 57 -9.92 7.75 7.92
C ALA A 57 -10.03 6.61 8.94
N ASP A 58 -10.02 5.37 8.45
CA ASP A 58 -10.01 4.19 9.30
C ASP A 58 -8.63 4.01 9.92
N ARG A 59 -8.56 3.56 11.18
CA ARG A 59 -7.27 3.34 11.83
C ARG A 59 -6.82 1.91 11.56
N ASN A 60 -5.89 1.76 10.62
CA ASN A 60 -5.32 0.48 10.31
C ASN A 60 -3.99 0.30 11.05
N ASP A 61 -4.07 -0.26 12.27
CA ASP A 61 -2.88 -0.64 13.05
C ASP A 61 -2.19 -1.91 12.50
N HIS A 62 -2.80 -2.57 11.51
CA HIS A 62 -2.35 -3.84 10.97
C HIS A 62 -1.98 -3.71 9.49
N ARG A 63 -0.72 -3.37 9.20
CA ARG A 63 -0.11 -3.95 8.01
C ARG A 63 0.17 -5.42 8.30
N GLY A 64 -0.87 -6.25 8.23
CA GLY A 64 -0.64 -7.62 7.82
C GLY A 64 0.08 -7.51 6.47
N TRP A 65 1.32 -8.00 6.39
CA TRP A 65 1.94 -8.25 5.11
C TRP A 65 0.97 -9.15 4.35
N GLU A 66 0.26 -8.59 3.37
CA GLU A 66 -0.45 -9.41 2.41
C GLU A 66 0.62 -9.88 1.43
N PRO A 67 0.91 -11.19 1.36
CA PRO A 67 1.77 -11.70 0.31
C PRO A 67 1.23 -11.18 -1.02
N SER A 68 2.11 -10.61 -1.84
CA SER A 68 1.84 -10.48 -3.26
C SER A 68 1.27 -11.82 -3.74
N GLN A 69 0.09 -11.82 -4.36
CA GLN A 69 -0.52 -12.99 -4.98
C GLN A 69 0.27 -13.42 -6.23
N MET A 70 1.61 -13.37 -6.18
CA MET A 70 2.44 -14.04 -7.17
C MET A 70 2.34 -15.52 -6.88
N SER A 71 1.89 -16.26 -7.90
CA SER A 71 2.01 -17.71 -7.92
C SER A 71 3.47 -18.09 -7.73
N ASP A 72 3.77 -19.10 -6.91
CA ASP A 72 5.11 -19.70 -6.81
C ASP A 72 5.56 -20.37 -8.13
N PHE A 73 4.60 -20.57 -9.04
CA PHE A 73 4.82 -21.21 -10.34
C PHE A 73 4.76 -20.19 -11.48
N PRO A 74 5.79 -20.17 -12.35
CA PRO A 74 5.74 -19.38 -13.56
C PRO A 74 4.64 -19.90 -14.49
N PRO A 75 4.04 -19.03 -15.32
CA PRO A 75 3.11 -19.48 -16.36
C PRO A 75 3.83 -20.40 -17.36
N SER A 76 3.06 -21.26 -18.04
CA SER A 76 3.58 -22.29 -18.96
C SER A 76 4.42 -21.76 -20.12
N ASP A 77 4.24 -20.49 -20.48
CA ASP A 77 4.95 -19.79 -21.55
C ASP A 77 6.10 -18.89 -21.04
N PHE A 78 6.47 -18.99 -19.76
CA PHE A 78 7.63 -18.29 -19.21
C PHE A 78 8.93 -18.96 -19.69
N ASP A 79 9.74 -18.21 -20.45
CA ASP A 79 11.09 -18.63 -20.84
C ASP A 79 12.13 -17.93 -19.96
N PRO A 80 12.82 -18.66 -19.05
CA PRO A 80 13.84 -18.06 -18.19
C PRO A 80 15.06 -17.54 -18.95
N ALA A 81 15.28 -17.97 -20.20
CA ALA A 81 16.38 -17.48 -21.03
C ALA A 81 16.09 -16.11 -21.66
N ASP A 82 14.81 -15.75 -21.81
CA ASP A 82 14.36 -14.47 -22.39
C ASP A 82 13.94 -13.45 -21.31
N ALA A 83 13.58 -13.92 -20.10
CA ALA A 83 13.06 -13.09 -19.02
C ALA A 83 14.09 -12.15 -18.38
N GLY A 84 15.39 -12.51 -18.37
CA GLY A 84 16.43 -11.69 -17.73
C GLY A 84 16.37 -11.63 -16.19
N GLU A 85 15.37 -12.26 -15.57
CA GLU A 85 15.16 -12.39 -14.12
C GLU A 85 14.57 -13.77 -13.77
N THR A 86 14.75 -14.21 -12.52
CA THR A 86 14.17 -15.46 -12.01
C THR A 86 12.79 -15.19 -11.43
N TRP A 87 11.83 -16.07 -11.75
CA TRP A 87 10.49 -16.08 -11.13
C TRP A 87 10.57 -16.27 -9.61
#